data_AF-A0A0Q5R015-F1
#
_entry.id   AF-A0A0Q5R015-F1
#
_cell.length_a   1.000
_cell.length_b   1.000
_cell.length_c   1.000
_cell.angle_alpha   90.00
_cell.angle_beta   90.00
_cell.angle_gamma   90.00
#
_symmetry.space_group_name_H-M   'P 1'
#
loop_
_entity.id
_entity.type
_entity.pdbx_description
1 polymer ?
#
loop_
_entity_poly.entity_id
_entity_poly.type
_entity_poly.pdbx_seq_one_letter_code
_entity_poly.pdbx_strand_id
1 'polypeptide(L)'
;MNRFNVALSFLTLVASVPAHAAGQIDGTWKADTATAKLSTKPDVFVVKDGVYDCTSCTPPYKIAADGQPHPVAGRDYWDAAAVTVLDASTLEWKRFRKGVLVGTTKVAASNDGRMLTYTSVSADNASGKTTTSTSMSKRVGTAPVGGHAASGSWVAVNDGAQIAEENLTATITTSGKAVTLTLGTGEHYTAELGGPKVAFMGDKANAMVALTKAGGGFVETDYVGGKAVGTYTYMPVNATTMTLKAVNLKAGTTDEFTLRKQ
;
A
#
# COMPACT_ATOMS: atom_id res chain seq x y z
N MET A 1 -69.73 -29.59 37.48
CA MET A 1 -68.95 -28.39 37.14
C MET A 1 -67.59 -28.82 36.60
N ASN A 2 -67.28 -28.37 35.37
CA ASN A 2 -66.03 -28.27 34.61
C ASN A 2 -64.97 -29.39 34.77
N ARG A 3 -64.72 -30.29 33.80
CA ARG A 3 -64.22 -30.16 32.40
C ARG A 3 -62.75 -29.68 32.27
N PHE A 4 -61.88 -30.69 32.14
CA PHE A 4 -60.72 -30.89 31.25
C PHE A 4 -59.64 -29.80 31.03
N ASN A 5 -58.40 -30.29 31.22
CA ASN A 5 -57.09 -29.74 30.89
C ASN A 5 -56.96 -29.11 29.49
N VAL A 6 -56.24 -27.98 29.43
CA VAL A 6 -55.49 -27.56 28.24
C VAL A 6 -54.10 -27.11 28.70
N ALA A 7 -53.09 -27.79 28.18
CA ALA A 7 -51.68 -27.44 28.29
C ALA A 7 -51.39 -26.14 27.54
N LEU A 8 -50.68 -25.21 28.18
CA LEU A 8 -50.25 -23.95 27.56
C LEU A 8 -48.79 -24.10 27.11
N SER A 9 -48.60 -24.41 25.83
CA SER A 9 -47.30 -24.38 25.17
C SER A 9 -46.80 -22.94 25.07
N PHE A 10 -45.66 -22.65 25.70
CA PHE A 10 -44.91 -21.42 25.48
C PHE A 10 -44.24 -21.49 24.10
N LEU A 11 -44.80 -20.78 23.11
CA LEU A 11 -44.16 -20.56 21.82
C LEU A 11 -43.18 -19.38 21.96
N THR A 12 -41.89 -19.67 22.15
CA THR A 12 -40.82 -18.69 22.03
C THR A 12 -40.73 -18.23 20.57
N LEU A 13 -41.21 -17.02 20.31
CA LEU A 13 -41.03 -16.33 19.04
C LEU A 13 -39.54 -15.95 18.93
N VAL A 14 -38.74 -16.80 18.31
CA VAL A 14 -37.39 -16.42 17.85
C VAL A 14 -37.61 -15.37 16.76
N ALA A 15 -37.46 -14.10 17.12
CA ALA A 15 -37.33 -13.05 16.13
C ALA A 15 -36.07 -13.38 15.30
N SER A 16 -36.29 -13.93 14.11
CA SER A 16 -35.29 -14.01 13.07
C SER A 16 -34.91 -12.59 12.71
N VAL A 17 -33.91 -12.05 13.41
CA VAL A 17 -33.18 -10.89 12.92
C VAL A 17 -32.72 -11.29 11.52
N PRO A 18 -33.06 -10.54 10.46
CA PRO A 18 -32.51 -10.83 9.15
C PRO A 18 -31.01 -10.84 9.33
N ALA A 19 -30.40 -12.01 9.16
CA ALA A 19 -28.98 -12.13 8.95
C ALA A 19 -28.73 -11.24 7.74
N HIS A 20 -28.24 -10.02 8.00
CA HIS A 20 -27.77 -9.17 6.94
C HIS A 20 -26.75 -10.03 6.24
N ALA A 21 -27.03 -10.43 5.00
CA ALA A 21 -26.06 -11.11 4.19
C ALA A 21 -24.82 -10.20 4.26
N ALA A 22 -23.79 -10.68 4.96
CA ALA A 22 -22.52 -10.00 5.02
C ALA A 22 -22.21 -9.60 3.57
N GLY A 23 -21.94 -8.32 3.34
CA GLY A 23 -21.68 -7.85 1.98
C GLY A 23 -20.65 -8.79 1.35
N GLN A 24 -20.77 -9.11 0.07
CA GLN A 24 -19.84 -10.05 -0.58
C GLN A 24 -18.35 -9.66 -0.37
N ILE A 25 -18.12 -8.39 -0.05
CA ILE A 25 -16.82 -7.78 0.27
C ILE A 25 -16.40 -7.87 1.74
N ASP A 26 -17.30 -8.21 2.68
CA ASP A 26 -16.98 -8.29 4.10
C ASP A 26 -15.99 -9.43 4.38
N GLY A 27 -14.97 -9.14 5.17
CA GLY A 27 -13.97 -10.11 5.61
C GLY A 27 -12.56 -9.54 5.64
N THR A 28 -11.62 -10.39 6.03
CA THR A 28 -10.19 -10.11 5.94
C THR A 28 -9.66 -10.64 4.62
N TRP A 29 -8.95 -9.78 3.90
CA TRP A 29 -8.41 -10.04 2.58
C TRP A 29 -6.91 -9.89 2.60
N LYS A 30 -6.20 -10.80 1.93
CA LYS A 30 -4.75 -10.74 1.72
C LYS A 30 -4.45 -10.63 0.24
N ALA A 31 -3.63 -9.64 -0.14
CA ALA A 31 -3.16 -9.49 -1.51
C ALA A 31 -2.19 -10.63 -1.87
N ASP A 32 -2.41 -11.23 -3.04
CA ASP A 32 -1.54 -12.22 -3.67
C ASP A 32 -0.51 -11.49 -4.54
N THR A 33 0.73 -11.44 -4.06
CA THR A 33 1.83 -10.78 -4.76
C THR A 33 2.29 -11.58 -5.98
N ALA A 34 2.13 -12.90 -5.99
CA ALA A 34 2.58 -13.76 -7.09
C ALA A 34 1.75 -13.55 -8.37
N THR A 35 0.50 -13.10 -8.23
CA THR A 35 -0.38 -12.79 -9.37
C THR A 35 -0.56 -11.29 -9.63
N ALA A 36 0.16 -10.44 -8.88
CA ALA A 36 0.09 -9.00 -9.04
C ALA A 36 0.54 -8.55 -10.44
N LYS A 37 -0.21 -7.64 -11.05
CA LYS A 37 0.18 -6.94 -12.28
C LYS A 37 0.72 -5.58 -11.88
N LEU A 38 2.05 -5.47 -11.85
CA LEU A 38 2.73 -4.24 -11.49
C LEU A 38 2.87 -3.30 -12.71
N SER A 39 2.95 -2.01 -12.42
CA SER A 39 3.19 -0.99 -13.44
C SER A 39 4.47 -1.26 -14.22
N THR A 40 4.40 -1.06 -15.52
CA THR A 40 5.56 -1.15 -16.42
C THR A 40 6.29 0.19 -16.58
N LYS A 41 5.83 1.25 -15.90
CA LYS A 41 6.49 2.56 -15.91
C LYS A 41 7.82 2.43 -15.16
N PRO A 42 8.96 2.77 -15.79
CA PRO A 42 10.25 2.59 -15.15
C PRO A 42 10.52 3.62 -14.04
N ASP A 43 11.12 3.15 -12.96
CA ASP A 43 11.85 3.98 -12.01
C ASP A 43 13.25 4.28 -12.55
N VAL A 44 13.63 5.55 -12.58
CA VAL A 44 14.87 6.03 -13.19
C VAL A 44 15.63 6.84 -12.16
N PHE A 45 16.79 6.31 -11.77
CA PHE A 45 17.73 7.03 -10.93
C PHE A 45 19.17 6.75 -11.32
N VAL A 46 20.05 7.72 -11.03
CA VAL A 46 21.49 7.61 -11.26
C VAL A 46 22.21 8.03 -9.98
N VAL A 47 23.19 7.22 -9.57
CA VAL A 47 24.22 7.64 -8.60
C VAL A 47 25.52 7.78 -9.34
N LYS A 48 26.03 9.00 -9.44
CA LYS A 48 27.26 9.32 -10.16
C LYS A 48 27.90 10.57 -9.57
N ASP A 49 29.23 10.59 -9.50
CA ASP A 49 30.02 11.73 -9.03
C ASP A 49 29.55 12.26 -7.66
N GLY A 50 29.19 11.34 -6.75
CA GLY A 50 28.72 11.67 -5.40
C GLY A 50 27.28 12.21 -5.31
N VAL A 51 26.50 12.15 -6.39
CA VAL A 51 25.12 12.67 -6.44
C VAL A 51 24.15 11.55 -6.77
N TYR A 52 23.04 11.48 -6.03
CA TYR A 52 21.84 10.72 -6.38
C TYR A 52 20.85 11.62 -7.12
N ASP A 53 20.44 11.22 -8.32
CA ASP A 53 19.46 11.91 -9.17
C ASP A 53 18.32 10.94 -9.49
N CYS A 54 17.11 11.20 -8.98
CA CYS A 54 15.92 10.44 -9.33
C CYS A 54 14.99 11.26 -10.21
N THR A 55 15.01 10.97 -11.51
CA THR A 55 14.23 11.70 -12.52
C THR A 55 12.80 11.17 -12.65
N SER A 56 12.54 9.91 -12.27
CA SER A 56 11.18 9.33 -12.25
C SER A 56 10.41 9.64 -10.96
N CYS A 57 11.09 10.05 -9.90
CA CYS A 57 10.47 10.39 -8.63
C CYS A 57 9.49 11.57 -8.81
N THR A 58 8.45 11.65 -7.99
CA THR A 58 7.42 12.69 -8.12
C THR A 58 7.27 13.54 -6.86
N PRO A 59 7.74 14.81 -6.86
CA PRO A 59 8.54 15.46 -7.89
C PRO A 59 9.96 14.86 -8.02
N PRO A 60 10.66 15.04 -9.15
CA PRO A 60 12.07 14.66 -9.28
C PRO A 60 12.94 15.37 -8.26
N TYR A 61 14.05 14.76 -7.85
CA TYR A 61 14.96 15.37 -6.87
C TYR A 61 16.39 14.87 -6.98
N LYS A 62 17.30 15.67 -6.43
CA LYS A 62 18.74 15.41 -6.35
C LYS A 62 19.23 15.67 -4.93
N ILE A 63 20.07 14.78 -4.41
CA ILE A 63 20.77 14.94 -3.14
C ILE A 63 22.18 14.36 -3.24
N ALA A 64 23.08 14.77 -2.35
CA ALA A 64 24.38 14.13 -2.26
C ALA A 64 24.23 12.68 -1.78
N ALA A 65 25.08 11.79 -2.31
CA ALA A 65 25.20 10.39 -1.92
C ALA A 65 26.31 10.20 -0.87
N ASP A 66 26.28 11.04 0.18
CA ASP A 66 27.29 11.14 1.24
C ASP A 66 26.86 10.47 2.56
N GLY A 67 25.69 9.81 2.57
CA GLY A 67 25.10 9.17 3.74
C GLY A 67 24.50 10.12 4.78
N GLN A 68 24.50 11.43 4.54
CA GLN A 68 23.87 12.42 5.42
C GLN A 68 22.41 12.70 5.02
N PRO A 69 21.52 13.05 5.98
CA PRO A 69 20.18 13.48 5.65
C PRO A 69 20.18 14.83 4.93
N HIS A 70 19.59 14.87 3.74
CA HIS A 70 19.36 16.08 2.95
C HIS A 70 17.85 16.38 2.85
N PRO A 71 17.41 17.64 2.97
CA PRO A 71 16.01 18.01 2.79
C PRO A 71 15.49 17.67 1.39
N VAL A 72 14.26 17.16 1.30
CA VAL A 72 13.58 16.86 0.03
C VAL A 72 12.13 17.31 0.09
N ALA A 73 11.79 18.31 -0.71
CA ALA A 73 10.46 18.89 -0.75
C ALA A 73 9.44 18.07 -1.56
N GLY A 74 8.15 18.31 -1.31
CA GLY A 74 7.04 17.76 -2.12
C GLY A 74 6.67 16.31 -1.84
N ARG A 75 7.18 15.76 -0.73
CA ARG A 75 6.93 14.41 -0.26
C ARG A 75 5.83 14.41 0.81
N ASP A 76 4.93 13.43 0.74
CA ASP A 76 3.78 13.37 1.67
C ASP A 76 4.16 12.63 2.96
N TYR A 77 5.07 11.65 2.87
CA TYR A 77 5.38 10.71 3.96
C TYR A 77 6.78 10.88 4.59
N TRP A 78 7.59 11.80 4.09
CA TRP A 78 8.95 12.05 4.58
C TRP A 78 9.38 13.44 4.11
N ASP A 79 10.42 14.02 4.68
CA ASP A 79 10.89 15.38 4.35
C ASP A 79 12.41 15.47 4.17
N ALA A 80 13.14 14.40 4.45
CA ALA A 80 14.55 14.28 4.15
C ALA A 80 14.92 12.84 3.76
N ALA A 81 16.01 12.71 3.01
CA ALA A 81 16.57 11.42 2.64
C ALA A 81 18.10 11.43 2.70
N ALA A 82 18.69 10.27 2.94
CA ALA A 82 20.12 10.04 2.84
C ALA A 82 20.38 8.88 1.86
N VAL A 83 21.42 9.00 1.05
CA VAL A 83 21.89 7.93 0.17
C VAL A 83 23.35 7.66 0.47
N THR A 84 23.67 6.40 0.75
CA THR A 84 25.04 5.94 1.01
C THR A 84 25.44 4.95 -0.07
N VAL A 85 26.61 5.14 -0.68
CA VAL A 85 27.26 4.09 -1.48
C VAL A 85 28.00 3.16 -0.51
N LEU A 86 27.53 1.93 -0.36
CA LEU A 86 28.15 0.96 0.55
C LEU A 86 29.33 0.24 -0.11
N ASP A 87 29.16 -0.13 -1.38
CA ASP A 87 30.19 -0.75 -2.22
C ASP A 87 29.87 -0.49 -3.71
N ALA A 88 30.50 -1.23 -4.63
CA ALA A 88 30.33 -1.03 -6.08
C ALA A 88 28.95 -1.46 -6.63
N SER A 89 28.20 -2.30 -5.90
CA SER A 89 26.91 -2.83 -6.31
C SER A 89 25.78 -2.59 -5.31
N THR A 90 26.06 -1.96 -4.18
CA THR A 90 25.10 -1.79 -3.08
C THR A 90 24.98 -0.34 -2.62
N LEU A 91 23.75 0.14 -2.52
CA LEU A 91 23.38 1.40 -1.89
C LEU A 91 22.57 1.16 -0.61
N GLU A 92 22.56 2.16 0.27
CA GLU A 92 21.58 2.29 1.34
C GLU A 92 20.82 3.62 1.19
N TRP A 93 19.50 3.56 1.28
CA TRP A 93 18.63 4.73 1.33
C TRP A 93 17.98 4.80 2.70
N LYS A 94 17.95 5.99 3.29
CA LYS A 94 17.20 6.29 4.51
C LYS A 94 16.22 7.41 4.25
N ARG A 95 15.03 7.32 4.84
CA ARG A 95 13.99 8.36 4.79
C ARG A 95 13.68 8.84 6.20
N PHE A 96 13.49 10.14 6.32
CA PHE A 96 13.22 10.81 7.58
C PHE A 96 11.97 11.66 7.49
N ARG A 97 11.26 11.79 8.61
CA ARG A 97 10.12 12.70 8.78
C ARG A 97 10.37 13.50 10.05
N LYS A 98 10.54 14.82 9.92
CA LYS A 98 10.80 15.74 11.04
C LYS A 98 11.99 15.28 11.90
N GLY A 99 13.05 14.80 11.25
CA GLY A 99 14.27 14.30 11.89
C GLY A 99 14.19 12.86 12.42
N VAL A 100 13.02 12.20 12.37
CA VAL A 100 12.86 10.80 12.79
C VAL A 100 13.07 9.87 11.61
N LEU A 101 13.88 8.82 11.76
CA LEU A 101 14.06 7.77 10.76
C LEU A 101 12.76 6.98 10.62
N VAL A 102 12.17 6.98 9.41
CA VAL A 102 10.90 6.29 9.12
C VAL A 102 11.07 5.06 8.25
N GLY A 103 12.20 4.95 7.54
CA GLY A 103 12.53 3.74 6.78
C GLY A 103 13.96 3.68 6.29
N THR A 104 14.44 2.46 6.10
CA THR A 104 15.74 2.14 5.49
C THR A 104 15.54 1.13 4.37
N THR A 105 16.22 1.32 3.25
CA THR A 105 16.19 0.40 2.11
C THR A 105 17.61 0.12 1.65
N LYS A 106 18.03 -1.15 1.68
CA LYS A 106 19.24 -1.61 1.01
C LYS A 106 18.90 -1.92 -0.45
N VAL A 107 19.67 -1.39 -1.39
CA VAL A 107 19.50 -1.61 -2.84
C VAL A 107 20.72 -2.33 -3.37
N ALA A 108 20.57 -3.59 -3.80
CA ALA A 108 21.68 -4.40 -4.29
C ALA A 108 21.48 -4.77 -5.77
N ALA A 109 22.49 -4.49 -6.60
CA ALA A 109 22.53 -4.91 -8.00
C ALA A 109 23.08 -6.32 -8.14
N SER A 110 22.45 -7.12 -9.00
CA SER A 110 22.98 -8.44 -9.38
C SER A 110 24.32 -8.32 -10.11
N ASN A 111 25.12 -9.38 -10.09
CA ASN A 111 26.44 -9.41 -10.76
C ASN A 111 26.35 -9.14 -12.27
N ASP A 112 25.26 -9.59 -12.92
CA ASP A 112 25.01 -9.30 -14.34
C ASP A 112 24.38 -7.93 -14.59
N GLY A 113 24.14 -7.17 -13.52
CA GLY A 113 23.56 -5.83 -13.52
C GLY A 113 22.10 -5.79 -13.95
N ARG A 114 21.41 -6.92 -14.14
CA ARG A 114 20.05 -6.97 -14.70
C ARG A 114 18.94 -6.85 -13.66
N MET A 115 19.24 -7.09 -12.39
CA MET A 115 18.26 -7.08 -11.31
C MET A 115 18.69 -6.13 -10.18
N LEU A 116 17.70 -5.52 -9.52
CA LEU A 116 17.86 -4.96 -8.18
C LEU A 116 17.03 -5.76 -7.19
N THR A 117 17.62 -5.99 -6.03
CA THR A 117 16.93 -6.38 -4.81
C THR A 117 16.85 -5.19 -3.87
N TYR A 118 15.64 -4.90 -3.39
CA TYR A 118 15.39 -3.90 -2.36
C TYR A 118 15.00 -4.61 -1.09
N THR A 119 15.77 -4.46 -0.02
CA THR A 119 15.39 -4.91 1.32
C THR A 119 15.04 -3.70 2.15
N SER A 120 13.74 -3.54 2.45
CA SER A 120 13.19 -2.38 3.13
C SER A 120 12.73 -2.73 4.53
N VAL A 121 13.07 -1.86 5.47
CA VAL A 121 12.60 -1.86 6.85
C VAL A 121 11.86 -0.55 7.09
N SER A 122 10.61 -0.62 7.53
CA SER A 122 9.76 0.56 7.78
C SER A 122 9.05 0.43 9.12
N ALA A 123 8.96 1.55 9.85
CA ALA A 123 8.13 1.69 11.05
C ALA A 123 7.07 2.81 10.89
N ASP A 124 6.89 3.33 9.67
CA ASP A 124 5.98 4.43 9.36
C ASP A 124 4.53 3.94 9.23
N ASN A 125 3.99 3.35 10.30
CA ASN A 125 2.62 2.85 10.34
C ASN A 125 1.92 3.13 11.68
N ALA A 126 0.60 2.91 11.70
CA ALA A 126 -0.26 3.14 12.86
C ALA A 126 0.02 2.16 14.02
N SER A 127 0.39 0.91 13.73
CA SER A 127 0.68 -0.11 14.75
C SER A 127 1.98 0.14 15.52
N GLY A 128 2.88 0.99 14.98
CA GLY A 128 4.21 1.24 15.53
C GLY A 128 5.17 0.06 15.42
N LYS A 129 4.79 -1.01 14.71
CA LYS A 129 5.64 -2.19 14.50
C LYS A 129 6.52 -2.00 13.28
N THR A 130 7.74 -2.49 13.38
CA THR A 130 8.64 -2.57 12.22
C THR A 130 8.18 -3.68 11.28
N THR A 131 8.10 -3.37 9.99
CA THR A 131 7.87 -4.35 8.91
C THR A 131 9.11 -4.46 8.04
N THR A 132 9.38 -5.67 7.55
CA THR A 132 10.49 -5.95 6.62
C THR A 132 9.96 -6.58 5.36
N SER A 133 10.34 -6.02 4.21
CA SER A 133 9.93 -6.52 2.91
C SER A 133 11.11 -6.55 1.94
N THR A 134 11.14 -7.56 1.07
CA THR A 134 12.03 -7.66 -0.08
C THR A 134 11.22 -7.50 -1.36
N SER A 135 11.62 -6.56 -2.22
CA SER A 135 11.05 -6.40 -3.56
C SER A 135 12.14 -6.42 -4.63
N MET A 136 11.75 -6.69 -5.87
CA MET A 136 12.68 -6.88 -6.98
C MET A 136 12.33 -5.98 -8.15
N SER A 137 13.32 -5.59 -8.95
CA SER A 137 13.09 -4.93 -10.23
C SER A 137 14.07 -5.41 -11.28
N LYS A 138 13.63 -5.48 -12.53
CA LYS A 138 14.47 -5.76 -13.69
C LYS A 138 14.88 -4.48 -14.39
N ARG A 139 16.12 -4.44 -14.90
CA ARG A 139 16.60 -3.31 -15.68
C ARG A 139 15.85 -3.24 -17.00
N VAL A 140 15.51 -2.02 -17.41
CA VAL A 140 15.07 -1.72 -18.77
C VAL A 140 16.01 -0.67 -19.35
N GLY A 141 16.49 -0.90 -20.58
CA GLY A 141 17.48 -0.03 -21.21
C GLY A 141 18.91 -0.22 -20.68
N THR A 142 19.80 0.64 -21.16
CA THR A 142 21.25 0.52 -20.94
C THR A 142 21.66 1.11 -19.58
N ALA A 143 22.66 0.49 -18.95
CA ALA A 143 23.27 1.04 -17.73
C ALA A 143 23.93 2.41 -18.01
N PRO A 144 23.76 3.42 -17.14
CA PRO A 144 24.39 4.73 -17.31
C PRO A 144 25.93 4.63 -17.23
N VAL A 145 26.63 5.24 -18.20
CA VAL A 145 28.10 5.23 -18.24
C VAL A 145 28.69 6.00 -17.06
N GLY A 146 29.57 5.34 -16.31
CA GLY A 146 30.24 5.88 -15.13
C GLY A 146 29.33 6.05 -13.92
N GLY A 147 28.11 5.50 -13.94
CA GLY A 147 27.24 5.43 -12.77
C GLY A 147 27.53 4.22 -11.90
N HIS A 148 27.13 4.28 -10.63
CA HIS A 148 27.07 3.13 -9.72
C HIS A 148 26.25 1.99 -10.35
N ALA A 149 26.55 0.72 -10.07
CA ALA A 149 25.90 -0.42 -10.74
C ALA A 149 24.37 -0.45 -10.58
N ALA A 150 23.85 0.09 -9.47
CA ALA A 150 22.41 0.21 -9.24
C ALA A 150 21.72 1.30 -10.08
N SER A 151 22.46 2.24 -10.66
CA SER A 151 21.93 3.31 -11.51
C SER A 151 21.28 2.74 -12.76
N GLY A 152 20.11 3.23 -13.16
CA GLY A 152 19.43 2.79 -14.38
C GLY A 152 17.95 3.10 -14.42
N SER A 153 17.28 2.49 -15.39
CA SER A 153 15.82 2.44 -15.46
C SER A 153 15.36 1.03 -15.07
N TRP A 154 14.36 0.94 -14.20
CA TRP A 154 13.99 -0.29 -13.51
C TRP A 154 12.48 -0.48 -13.52
N VAL A 155 12.01 -1.69 -13.83
CA VAL A 155 10.59 -2.05 -13.75
C VAL A 155 10.43 -3.10 -12.67
N ALA A 156 9.49 -2.87 -11.74
CA ALA A 156 9.22 -3.80 -10.66
C ALA A 156 8.81 -5.19 -11.20
N VAL A 157 9.22 -6.23 -10.48
CA VAL A 157 8.77 -7.60 -10.71
C VAL A 157 8.36 -8.22 -9.39
N ASN A 158 7.41 -9.13 -9.44
CA ASN A 158 6.90 -9.84 -8.27
C ASN A 158 7.65 -11.14 -7.98
N ASP A 159 8.35 -11.71 -8.96
CA ASP A 159 9.18 -12.89 -8.75
C ASP A 159 10.26 -12.64 -7.69
N GLY A 160 10.34 -13.53 -6.70
CA GLY A 160 11.24 -13.40 -5.55
C GLY A 160 10.88 -12.32 -4.52
N ALA A 161 9.75 -11.60 -4.68
CA ALA A 161 9.31 -10.62 -3.70
C ALA A 161 8.77 -11.30 -2.43
N GLN A 162 9.12 -10.76 -1.27
CA GLN A 162 8.67 -11.19 0.05
C GLN A 162 8.16 -9.97 0.81
N ILE A 163 6.85 -9.79 0.87
CA ILE A 163 6.25 -8.62 1.51
C ILE A 163 5.72 -9.03 2.90
N ALA A 164 5.98 -8.21 3.92
CA ALA A 164 5.43 -8.42 5.25
C ALA A 164 3.90 -8.57 5.19
N GLU A 165 3.35 -9.52 5.95
CA GLU A 165 1.93 -9.88 5.86
C GLU A 165 1.01 -8.72 6.25
N GLU A 166 1.42 -7.91 7.22
CA GLU A 166 0.70 -6.72 7.67
C GLU A 166 0.52 -5.70 6.54
N ASN A 167 1.48 -5.63 5.60
CA ASN A 167 1.41 -4.75 4.43
C ASN A 167 0.53 -5.31 3.30
N LEU A 168 0.05 -6.56 3.42
CA LEU A 168 -0.76 -7.24 2.41
C LEU A 168 -2.21 -7.44 2.84
N THR A 169 -2.56 -7.12 4.08
CA THR A 169 -3.85 -7.46 4.68
C THR A 169 -4.75 -6.26 4.87
N ALA A 170 -6.03 -6.42 4.57
CA ALA A 170 -7.07 -5.43 4.84
C ALA A 170 -8.37 -6.14 5.28
N THR A 171 -8.97 -5.66 6.36
CA THR A 171 -10.30 -6.10 6.80
C THR A 171 -11.33 -5.07 6.37
N ILE A 172 -12.38 -5.53 5.69
CA ILE A 172 -13.49 -4.70 5.23
C ILE A 172 -14.77 -5.18 5.90
N THR A 173 -15.57 -4.25 6.40
CA THR A 173 -16.93 -4.52 6.89
C THR A 173 -17.90 -3.46 6.38
N THR A 174 -19.12 -3.86 6.08
CA THR A 174 -20.15 -2.98 5.53
C THR A 174 -21.40 -2.97 6.41
N SER A 175 -22.00 -1.79 6.56
CA SER A 175 -23.29 -1.61 7.24
C SER A 175 -24.09 -0.52 6.54
N GLY A 176 -25.08 -0.93 5.75
CA GLY A 176 -25.82 -0.02 4.88
C GLY A 176 -24.90 0.66 3.86
N LYS A 177 -24.71 1.99 3.99
CA LYS A 177 -23.78 2.76 3.17
C LYS A 177 -22.39 2.92 3.78
N ALA A 178 -22.23 2.58 5.06
CA ALA A 178 -20.95 2.68 5.74
C ALA A 178 -20.05 1.51 5.36
N VAL A 179 -18.79 1.82 5.07
CA VAL A 179 -17.69 0.87 4.88
C VAL A 179 -16.63 1.20 5.92
N THR A 180 -16.25 0.20 6.69
CA THR A 180 -15.08 0.28 7.57
C THR A 180 -13.97 -0.56 6.94
N LEU A 181 -12.81 0.05 6.74
CA LEU A 181 -11.60 -0.63 6.28
C LEU A 181 -10.52 -0.47 7.33
N THR A 182 -9.78 -1.55 7.60
CA THR A 182 -8.62 -1.57 8.50
C THR A 182 -7.48 -2.29 7.82
N LEU A 183 -6.34 -1.63 7.64
CA LEU A 183 -5.11 -2.25 7.14
C LEU A 183 -4.45 -3.09 8.24
N GLY A 184 -3.70 -4.13 7.86
CA GLY A 184 -2.91 -4.94 8.80
C GLY A 184 -1.87 -4.13 9.58
N THR A 185 -1.48 -2.98 9.05
CA THR A 185 -0.60 -1.97 9.67
C THR A 185 -1.31 -1.05 10.66
N GLY A 186 -2.63 -1.16 10.81
CA GLY A 186 -3.46 -0.51 11.84
C GLY A 186 -4.20 0.75 11.39
N GLU A 187 -3.88 1.31 10.22
CA GLU A 187 -4.61 2.43 9.66
C GLU A 187 -6.03 2.02 9.32
N HIS A 188 -7.01 2.90 9.60
CA HIS A 188 -8.41 2.56 9.40
C HIS A 188 -9.29 3.78 9.17
N TYR A 189 -10.46 3.55 8.60
CA TYR A 189 -11.52 4.55 8.51
C TYR A 189 -12.89 3.88 8.55
N THR A 190 -13.92 4.66 8.87
CA THR A 190 -15.32 4.36 8.54
C THR A 190 -15.87 5.51 7.70
N ALA A 191 -16.30 5.21 6.48
CA ALA A 191 -16.76 6.20 5.51
C ALA A 191 -18.07 5.75 4.85
N GLU A 192 -18.91 6.69 4.44
CA GLU A 192 -20.12 6.38 3.67
C GLU A 192 -19.87 6.42 2.16
N LEU A 193 -20.48 5.49 1.43
CA LEU A 193 -20.52 5.53 -0.04
C LEU A 193 -21.25 6.79 -0.52
N GLY A 194 -20.53 7.67 -1.23
CA GLY A 194 -21.02 8.99 -1.66
C GLY A 194 -21.07 10.03 -0.54
N GLY A 195 -20.48 9.73 0.63
CA GLY A 195 -20.41 10.63 1.77
C GLY A 195 -19.27 11.66 1.67
N PRO A 196 -19.12 12.50 2.71
CA PRO A 196 -18.00 13.42 2.80
C PRO A 196 -16.67 12.69 2.98
N LYS A 197 -15.56 13.41 2.77
CA LYS A 197 -14.22 12.92 3.12
C LYS A 197 -14.12 12.69 4.63
N VAL A 198 -13.59 11.56 5.05
CA VAL A 198 -13.27 11.23 6.45
C VAL A 198 -11.77 11.09 6.62
N ALA A 199 -11.26 11.17 7.84
CA ALA A 199 -9.84 11.02 8.09
C ALA A 199 -9.42 9.54 8.05
N PHE A 200 -8.27 9.27 7.44
CA PHE A 200 -7.64 7.95 7.50
C PHE A 200 -6.86 7.85 8.81
N MET A 201 -7.47 7.24 9.81
CA MET A 201 -6.94 7.20 11.17
C MET A 201 -5.64 6.42 11.22
N GLY A 202 -4.62 7.01 11.84
CA GLY A 202 -3.28 6.42 11.96
C GLY A 202 -2.33 6.76 10.80
N ASP A 203 -2.85 7.24 9.67
CA ASP A 203 -2.03 7.66 8.52
C ASP A 203 -1.12 8.85 8.89
N LYS A 204 0.15 8.72 8.57
CA LYS A 204 1.18 9.68 9.00
C LYS A 204 1.19 10.95 8.16
N ALA A 205 0.62 10.92 6.95
CA ALA A 205 0.44 12.09 6.09
C ALA A 205 -0.87 12.85 6.38
N ASN A 206 -1.68 12.38 7.34
CA ASN A 206 -3.03 12.87 7.61
C ASN A 206 -3.93 12.79 6.37
N ALA A 207 -3.85 11.68 5.65
CA ALA A 207 -4.71 11.44 4.51
C ALA A 207 -6.20 11.46 4.89
N MET A 208 -7.02 11.88 3.93
CA MET A 208 -8.48 11.81 4.00
C MET A 208 -8.99 10.85 2.92
N VAL A 209 -10.06 10.14 3.20
CA VAL A 209 -10.66 9.13 2.32
C VAL A 209 -12.06 9.55 1.90
N ALA A 210 -12.41 9.39 0.63
CA ALA A 210 -13.80 9.40 0.16
C ALA A 210 -14.11 8.14 -0.64
N LEU A 211 -15.33 7.65 -0.51
CA LEU A 211 -15.77 6.44 -1.20
C LEU A 211 -16.86 6.73 -2.23
N THR A 212 -16.77 6.07 -3.37
CA THR A 212 -17.83 6.03 -4.39
C THR A 212 -18.22 4.58 -4.63
N LYS A 213 -19.52 4.31 -4.76
CA LYS A 213 -20.02 2.96 -5.08
C LYS A 213 -19.60 2.56 -6.50
N ALA A 214 -19.15 1.33 -6.68
CA ALA A 214 -18.78 0.79 -7.99
C ALA A 214 -19.21 -0.68 -8.11
N GLY A 215 -20.27 -0.96 -8.88
CA GLY A 215 -20.82 -2.31 -9.01
C GLY A 215 -21.11 -2.97 -7.65
N GLY A 216 -20.54 -4.16 -7.43
CA GLY A 216 -20.61 -4.90 -6.16
C GLY A 216 -19.57 -4.47 -5.11
N GLY A 217 -18.71 -3.50 -5.42
CA GLY A 217 -17.68 -2.97 -4.53
C GLY A 217 -17.67 -1.44 -4.50
N PHE A 218 -16.48 -0.86 -4.36
CA PHE A 218 -16.30 0.59 -4.22
C PHE A 218 -14.95 1.07 -4.73
N VAL A 219 -14.90 2.37 -5.00
CA VAL A 219 -13.66 3.11 -5.26
C VAL A 219 -13.39 4.00 -4.05
N GLU A 220 -12.23 3.80 -3.44
CA GLU A 220 -11.63 4.68 -2.45
C GLU A 220 -10.73 5.70 -3.16
N THR A 221 -10.79 6.96 -2.73
CA THR A 221 -9.88 8.02 -3.18
C THR A 221 -9.24 8.68 -1.97
N ASP A 222 -7.91 8.71 -1.98
CA ASP A 222 -7.11 9.28 -0.91
C ASP A 222 -6.71 10.70 -1.25
N TYR A 223 -6.75 11.56 -0.25
CA TYR A 223 -6.41 12.97 -0.36
C TYR A 223 -5.36 13.36 0.69
N VAL A 224 -4.27 13.98 0.25
CA VAL A 224 -3.29 14.61 1.14
C VAL A 224 -3.26 16.10 0.84
N GLY A 225 -3.37 16.94 1.89
CA GLY A 225 -3.45 18.39 1.72
C GLY A 225 -4.60 18.83 0.79
N GLY A 226 -5.71 18.08 0.79
CA GLY A 226 -6.90 18.34 -0.03
C GLY A 226 -6.80 17.88 -1.49
N LYS A 227 -5.63 17.43 -1.97
CA LYS A 227 -5.42 16.95 -3.34
C LYS A 227 -5.52 15.43 -3.41
N ALA A 228 -6.19 14.90 -4.43
CA ALA A 228 -6.26 13.46 -4.65
C ALA A 228 -4.86 12.91 -4.98
N VAL A 229 -4.43 11.86 -4.30
CA VAL A 229 -3.10 11.26 -4.45
C VAL A 229 -3.15 9.80 -4.92
N GLY A 230 -4.24 9.10 -4.66
CA GLY A 230 -4.42 7.72 -5.08
C GLY A 230 -5.88 7.34 -5.21
N THR A 231 -6.15 6.29 -5.99
CA THR A 231 -7.46 5.63 -6.04
C THR A 231 -7.30 4.12 -5.93
N TYR A 232 -8.17 3.49 -5.15
CA TYR A 232 -8.17 2.06 -4.88
C TYR A 232 -9.56 1.50 -5.22
N THR A 233 -9.64 0.65 -6.23
CA THR A 233 -10.91 0.06 -6.67
C THR A 233 -11.00 -1.37 -6.18
N TYR A 234 -11.87 -1.62 -5.21
CA TYR A 234 -12.13 -2.93 -4.61
C TYR A 234 -13.36 -3.55 -5.27
N MET A 235 -13.19 -4.66 -5.98
CA MET A 235 -14.27 -5.32 -6.73
C MET A 235 -14.34 -6.82 -6.39
N PRO A 236 -15.39 -7.27 -5.69
CA PRO A 236 -15.55 -8.69 -5.39
C PRO A 236 -15.80 -9.46 -6.70
N VAL A 237 -15.10 -10.58 -6.87
CA VAL A 237 -15.29 -11.50 -8.00
C VAL A 237 -16.22 -12.64 -7.58
N ASN A 238 -16.00 -13.19 -6.39
CA ASN A 238 -16.81 -14.23 -5.76
C ASN A 238 -16.65 -14.12 -4.22
N ALA A 239 -17.13 -15.12 -3.47
CA ALA A 239 -17.10 -15.09 -2.00
C ALA A 239 -15.69 -15.14 -1.37
N THR A 240 -14.67 -15.58 -2.12
CA THR A 240 -13.30 -15.79 -1.63
C THR A 240 -12.24 -15.00 -2.41
N THR A 241 -12.64 -14.28 -3.46
CA THR A 241 -11.74 -13.56 -4.36
C THR A 241 -12.25 -12.16 -4.65
N MET A 242 -11.37 -11.18 -4.55
CA MET A 242 -11.60 -9.77 -4.88
C MET A 242 -10.44 -9.27 -5.75
N THR A 243 -10.69 -8.30 -6.63
CA THR A 243 -9.61 -7.54 -7.29
C THR A 243 -9.44 -6.18 -6.62
N LEU A 244 -8.18 -5.75 -6.53
CA LEU A 244 -7.80 -4.40 -6.14
C LEU A 244 -7.03 -3.78 -7.30
N LYS A 245 -7.53 -2.67 -7.84
CA LYS A 245 -6.76 -1.82 -8.74
C LYS A 245 -6.32 -0.57 -7.98
N ALA A 246 -5.02 -0.40 -7.82
CA ALA A 246 -4.41 0.76 -7.17
C ALA A 246 -3.83 1.69 -8.24
N VAL A 247 -4.17 2.97 -8.19
CA VAL A 247 -3.62 4.00 -9.08
C VAL A 247 -2.94 5.05 -8.22
N ASN A 248 -1.65 5.26 -8.44
CA ASN A 248 -0.93 6.38 -7.83
C ASN A 248 -1.06 7.59 -8.77
N LEU A 249 -1.85 8.58 -8.37
CA LEU A 249 -2.15 9.74 -9.20
C LEU A 249 -0.94 10.68 -9.32
N LYS A 250 -0.04 10.69 -8.33
CA LYS A 250 1.19 11.48 -8.39
C LYS A 250 2.16 10.85 -9.40
N ALA A 251 2.45 9.56 -9.24
CA ALA A 251 3.42 8.87 -10.07
C ALA A 251 2.87 8.46 -11.45
N GLY A 252 1.54 8.46 -11.63
CA GLY A 252 0.91 7.97 -12.85
C GLY A 252 1.15 6.48 -13.09
N THR A 253 1.16 5.68 -12.00
CA THR A 253 1.33 4.23 -12.05
C THR A 253 0.02 3.53 -11.72
N THR A 254 -0.10 2.28 -12.15
CA THR A 254 -1.27 1.45 -11.88
C THR A 254 -0.80 0.03 -11.62
N ASP A 255 -1.27 -0.53 -10.51
CA ASP A 255 -1.02 -1.91 -10.11
C ASP A 255 -2.37 -2.62 -9.90
N GLU A 256 -2.43 -3.91 -10.19
CA GLU A 256 -3.60 -4.75 -9.92
C GLU A 256 -3.20 -5.95 -9.06
N PHE A 257 -4.00 -6.25 -8.05
CA PHE A 257 -3.80 -7.35 -7.13
C PHE A 257 -5.04 -8.24 -7.08
N THR A 258 -4.81 -9.55 -6.97
CA THR A 258 -5.85 -10.50 -6.54
C THR A 258 -5.82 -10.55 -5.03
N LEU A 259 -6.96 -10.35 -4.38
CA LEU A 259 -7.13 -10.44 -2.94
C LEU A 259 -7.86 -11.74 -2.61
N ARG A 260 -7.29 -12.51 -1.68
CA ARG A 260 -7.84 -13.78 -1.20
C ARG A 260 -8.38 -13.60 0.20
N LYS A 261 -9.62 -14.03 0.41
CA LYS A 261 -10.23 -14.02 1.73
C LYS A 261 -9.45 -14.97 2.66
N GLN A 262 -9.19 -14.53 3.89
CA GLN A 262 -8.52 -15.31 4.94
C GLN A 262 -9.52 -16.10 5.77
#